data_AF-A0A4S2V007-F1
#
_entry.id   AF-A0A4S2V007-F1
#
_cell.length_a   1.000
_cell.length_b   1.000
_cell.length_c   1.000
_cell.angle_alpha   90.00
_cell.angle_beta   90.00
_cell.angle_gamma   90.00
#
_symmetry.space_group_name_H-M   'P 1'
#
loop_
_entity.id
_entity.type
_entity.pdbx_description
1 polymer ?
#
loop_
_entity_poly.entity_id
_entity_poly.type
_entity_poly.pdbx_seq_one_letter_code
_entity_poly.pdbx_strand_id
1 'polypeptide(L)'
;MSSDPEVSALAINVTVPEALRWTDTRRGEAFTLTTINIRLLPDGRLAAKAYGRPVGGGRGAYVSFPLPDRPELAALVAGAAGRAGALWAAHRGLG
;
A
#
# COMPACT_ATOMS: atom_id res chain seq x y z
N MET A 1 -28.18 -0.63 20.70
CA MET A 1 -27.10 -0.32 19.74
C MET A 1 -25.88 -1.06 20.24
N SER A 2 -25.27 -1.92 19.41
CA SER A 2 -24.02 -2.57 19.83
C SER A 2 -22.94 -1.50 19.96
N SER A 3 -22.20 -1.51 21.07
CA SER A 3 -21.03 -0.65 21.29
C SER A 3 -19.78 -1.17 20.60
N ASP A 4 -19.89 -2.25 19.81
CA ASP A 4 -18.77 -2.80 19.05
C ASP A 4 -18.34 -1.80 17.96
N PRO A 5 -17.02 -1.60 17.78
CA PRO A 5 -16.52 -0.70 16.75
C PRO A 5 -16.84 -1.23 15.35
N GLU A 6 -17.44 -0.38 14.52
CA GLU A 6 -17.65 -0.66 13.10
C GLU A 6 -16.37 -0.37 12.31
N VAL A 7 -15.80 -1.40 11.69
CA VAL A 7 -14.60 -1.28 10.84
C VAL A 7 -15.03 -1.05 9.39
N SER A 8 -15.00 0.21 8.94
CA SER A 8 -15.44 0.59 7.59
C SER A 8 -14.37 0.37 6.50
N ALA A 9 -13.09 0.40 6.85
CA ALA A 9 -11.98 0.11 5.95
C ALA A 9 -10.71 -0.28 6.73
N LEU A 10 -9.92 -1.18 6.17
CA LEU A 10 -8.58 -1.52 6.66
C LEU A 10 -7.56 -1.26 5.57
N ALA A 11 -6.51 -0.52 5.90
CA ALA A 11 -5.43 -0.22 4.97
C ALA A 11 -4.08 -0.17 5.67
N ILE A 12 -3.04 -0.58 4.94
CA ILE A 12 -1.63 -0.47 5.37
C ILE A 12 -0.81 0.20 4.28
N ASN A 13 0.27 0.87 4.70
CA ASN A 13 1.29 1.40 3.78
C ASN A 13 2.54 0.54 3.91
N VAL A 14 3.06 0.11 2.76
CA VAL A 14 4.20 -0.78 2.65
C VAL A 14 5.28 -0.07 1.85
N THR A 15 6.48 0.02 2.41
CA THR A 15 7.64 0.49 1.66
C THR A 15 8.04 -0.56 0.62
N VAL A 16 8.19 -0.13 -0.63
CA VAL A 16 8.66 -1.01 -1.71
C VAL A 16 10.17 -1.19 -1.59
N PRO A 17 10.66 -2.44 -1.45
CA PRO A 17 12.09 -2.74 -1.49
C PRO A 17 12.74 -2.17 -2.74
N GLU A 18 13.98 -1.67 -2.63
CA GLU A 18 14.65 -0.97 -3.73
C GLU A 18 14.66 -1.74 -5.04
N ALA A 19 14.99 -3.03 -4.99
CA ALA A 19 15.01 -3.94 -6.15
C ALA A 19 13.64 -4.11 -6.84
N LEU A 20 12.55 -3.80 -6.15
CA LEU A 20 11.19 -3.92 -6.67
C LEU A 20 10.57 -2.58 -7.08
N ARG A 21 11.28 -1.46 -6.88
CA ARG A 21 10.80 -0.14 -7.30
C ARG A 21 10.78 -0.04 -8.82
N TRP A 22 9.88 0.79 -9.33
CA TRP A 22 9.80 1.11 -10.75
C TRP A 22 9.48 2.58 -10.93
N THR A 23 9.61 3.05 -12.17
CA THR A 23 9.19 4.39 -12.56
C THR A 23 7.96 4.30 -13.45
N ASP A 24 7.00 5.18 -13.22
CA ASP A 24 5.82 5.33 -14.07
C ASP A 24 5.53 6.82 -14.31
N THR A 25 4.75 7.12 -15.33
CA THR A 25 4.48 8.48 -15.80
C THR A 25 3.01 8.83 -15.66
N ARG A 26 2.72 9.98 -15.06
CA ARG A 26 1.36 10.52 -14.99
C ARG A 26 1.37 11.98 -15.40
N ARG A 27 0.50 12.35 -16.35
CA ARG A 27 0.36 13.74 -16.83
C ARG A 27 1.71 14.37 -17.27
N GLY A 28 2.59 13.57 -17.88
CA GLY A 28 3.89 14.02 -18.38
C GLY A 28 5.02 14.06 -17.34
N GLU A 29 4.76 13.74 -16.08
CA GLU A 29 5.75 13.72 -15.01
C GLU A 29 6.07 12.27 -14.61
N ALA A 30 7.36 11.96 -14.46
CA ALA A 30 7.85 10.64 -14.07
C ALA A 30 8.01 10.54 -12.54
N PHE A 31 7.59 9.40 -11.98
CA PHE A 31 7.61 9.14 -10.54
C PHE A 31 8.30 7.82 -10.26
N THR A 32 9.21 7.77 -9.29
CA THR A 32 9.73 6.52 -8.73
C THR A 32 8.80 6.05 -7.63
N LEU A 33 8.20 4.87 -7.79
CA LEU A 33 7.22 4.30 -6.86
C LEU A 33 7.94 3.66 -5.68
N THR A 34 7.67 4.17 -4.48
CA THR A 34 8.39 3.79 -3.25
C THR A 34 7.46 3.22 -2.18
N THR A 35 6.15 3.38 -2.33
CA THR A 35 5.15 2.94 -1.35
C THR A 35 3.98 2.27 -2.05
N ILE A 36 3.45 1.19 -1.47
CA ILE A 36 2.19 0.57 -1.85
C ILE A 36 1.20 0.73 -0.70
N ASN A 37 0.03 1.31 -0.99
CA ASN A 37 -1.13 1.23 -0.11
C ASN A 37 -1.89 -0.06 -0.44
N ILE A 38 -2.17 -0.87 0.58
CA ILE A 38 -2.94 -2.11 0.46
C ILE A 38 -4.21 -1.94 1.29
N ARG A 39 -5.36 -2.24 0.70
CA ARG A 39 -6.67 -2.19 1.33
C ARG A 39 -7.29 -3.58 1.37
N LEU A 40 -7.83 -3.96 2.52
CA LEU A 40 -8.74 -5.09 2.63
C LEU A 40 -10.16 -4.62 2.31
N LEU A 41 -10.76 -5.21 1.29
CA LEU A 41 -12.11 -4.91 0.84
C LEU A 41 -13.15 -5.69 1.66
N PRO A 42 -14.43 -5.27 1.67
CA PRO A 42 -15.49 -5.95 2.40
C PRO A 42 -15.72 -7.42 2.01
N ASP A 43 -15.34 -7.81 0.78
CA ASP A 43 -15.43 -9.18 0.28
C ASP A 43 -14.21 -10.06 0.64
N GLY A 44 -13.28 -9.54 1.45
CA GLY A 44 -12.07 -10.23 1.87
C GLY A 44 -10.91 -10.16 0.88
N ARG A 45 -11.07 -9.52 -0.28
CA ARG A 45 -10.00 -9.37 -1.27
C ARG A 45 -9.11 -8.17 -0.96
N LEU A 46 -7.93 -8.15 -1.56
CA LEU A 46 -6.99 -7.03 -1.45
C LEU A 46 -7.04 -6.14 -2.70
N ALA A 47 -7.06 -4.83 -2.48
CA ALA A 47 -6.78 -3.83 -3.51
C ALA A 47 -5.48 -3.11 -3.19
N ALA A 48 -4.67 -2.80 -4.21
CA ALA A 48 -3.39 -2.14 -4.04
C ALA A 48 -3.19 -0.98 -5.01
N LYS A 49 -2.54 0.08 -4.54
CA LYS A 49 -2.10 1.22 -5.34
C LYS A 49 -0.70 1.66 -4.92
N ALA A 50 0.12 2.01 -5.90
CA ALA A 50 1.47 2.49 -5.67
C ALA A 50 1.53 4.02 -5.65
N TYR A 51 2.48 4.56 -4.90
CA TYR A 51 2.75 5.97 -4.75
C TYR A 51 4.26 6.20 -4.84
N GLY A 52 4.63 7.34 -5.38
CA GLY A 52 6.03 7.64 -5.66
C GLY A 52 6.38 9.10 -5.47
N ARG A 53 7.67 9.39 -5.67
CA ARG A 53 8.22 10.74 -5.70
C ARG A 53 8.61 11.11 -7.14
N PRO A 54 8.42 12.37 -7.55
CA PRO A 54 8.90 12.86 -8.83
C PRO A 54 10.38 12.57 -9.01
N VAL A 55 10.75 12.08 -10.19
CA VAL A 55 12.15 11.86 -10.55
C VAL A 55 12.90 13.18 -10.62
N GLY A 56 12.24 14.24 -11.11
CA GLY A 56 12.79 15.61 -11.18
C GLY A 56 12.95 16.31 -9.83
N GLY A 57 12.65 15.63 -8.71
CA GLY A 57 12.63 16.23 -7.38
C GLY A 57 11.34 17.03 -7.11
N GLY A 58 11.19 17.46 -5.86
CA GLY A 58 9.96 18.14 -5.39
C GLY A 58 9.13 17.27 -4.45
N ARG A 59 8.05 17.86 -3.93
CA ARG A 59 7.10 17.12 -3.09
C ARG A 59 6.26 16.22 -3.98
N GLY A 60 6.18 14.94 -3.64
CA GLY A 60 5.30 14.03 -4.36
C GLY A 60 3.87 14.48 -4.25
N ALA A 61 3.26 14.79 -5.40
CA ALA A 61 1.82 14.92 -5.49
C ALA A 61 1.19 13.58 -5.06
N TYR A 62 0.04 13.62 -4.40
CA TYR A 62 -0.69 12.41 -4.01
C TYR A 62 -1.33 11.76 -5.24
N VAL A 63 -0.49 11.12 -6.05
CA VAL A 63 -0.83 10.47 -7.31
C VAL A 63 -0.65 8.98 -7.11
N SER A 64 -1.69 8.23 -7.40
CA SER A 64 -1.67 6.77 -7.30
C SER A 64 -1.47 6.13 -8.67
N PHE A 65 -0.79 4.99 -8.67
CA PHE A 65 -0.47 4.20 -9.85
C PHE A 65 -0.97 2.77 -9.66
N PRO A 66 -1.42 2.09 -10.73
CA PRO A 66 -1.65 0.65 -10.68
C PRO A 66 -0.32 -0.08 -10.42
N LEU A 67 -0.41 -1.28 -9.84
CA LEU A 67 0.74 -2.16 -9.76
C LEU A 67 0.91 -2.84 -11.13
N PRO A 68 2.14 -2.92 -11.68
CA PRO A 68 2.38 -3.73 -12.87
C PRO A 68 2.18 -5.21 -12.53
N ASP A 69 1.84 -6.01 -13.55
CA ASP A 69 1.67 -7.45 -13.41
C ASP A 69 3.04 -8.12 -13.22
N ARG A 70 3.50 -8.15 -11.97
CA ARG A 70 4.76 -8.75 -11.53
C ARG A 70 4.49 -9.65 -10.32
N PRO A 71 4.83 -10.95 -10.39
CA PRO A 71 4.54 -11.89 -9.31
C PRO A 71 5.20 -11.50 -7.99
N GLU A 72 6.37 -10.84 -8.03
CA GLU A 72 7.09 -10.36 -6.84
C GLU A 72 6.32 -9.27 -6.10
N LEU A 73 5.61 -8.39 -6.82
CA LEU A 73 4.77 -7.35 -6.21
C LEU A 73 3.50 -7.95 -5.63
N ALA A 74 2.90 -8.94 -6.29
CA ALA A 74 1.75 -9.68 -5.75
C ALA A 74 2.14 -10.41 -4.45
N ALA A 75 3.30 -11.07 -4.44
CA ALA A 75 3.86 -11.72 -3.25
C ALA A 75 4.13 -10.72 -2.12
N LEU A 76 4.69 -9.54 -2.44
CA LEU A 76 4.89 -8.47 -1.47
C LEU A 76 3.55 -8.01 -0.85
N VAL A 77 2.51 -7.84 -1.66
CA VAL A 77 1.17 -7.43 -1.19
C VAL A 77 0.57 -8.48 -0.24
N ALA A 78 0.58 -9.76 -0.64
CA ALA A 78 0.05 -10.85 0.17
C ALA A 78 0.84 -11.01 1.49
N GLY A 79 2.17 -10.99 1.43
CA GLY A 79 3.04 -11.10 2.59
C GLY A 79 2.86 -9.93 3.57
N ALA A 80 2.73 -8.70 3.06
CA ALA A 80 2.49 -7.53 3.89
C ALA A 80 1.13 -7.57 4.60
N ALA A 81 0.06 -8.03 3.91
CA ALA A 81 -1.25 -8.19 4.53
C ALA A 81 -1.22 -9.23 5.67
N GLY A 82 -0.57 -10.38 5.46
CA GLY A 82 -0.39 -11.40 6.50
C GLY A 82 0.41 -10.88 7.69
N ARG A 83 1.51 -10.15 7.43
CA ARG A 83 2.32 -9.51 8.49
C ARG A 83 1.51 -8.49 9.28
N ALA A 84 0.73 -7.65 8.61
CA ALA A 84 -0.12 -6.66 9.28
C ALA A 84 -1.17 -7.31 10.17
N GLY A 85 -1.81 -8.40 9.71
CA GLY A 85 -2.73 -9.18 10.53
C GLY A 85 -2.09 -9.68 11.82
N ALA A 86 -0.87 -10.23 11.74
CA ALA A 86 -0.13 -10.68 12.93
C ALA A 86 0.23 -9.51 13.87
N LEU A 87 0.60 -8.34 13.33
CA LEU A 87 0.91 -7.16 14.14
C LEU A 87 -0.32 -6.60 14.87
N TRP A 88 -1.47 -6.53 14.20
CA TRP A 88 -2.71 -6.11 14.82
C TRP A 88 -3.18 -7.10 15.88
N ALA A 89 -3.15 -8.41 15.61
CA ALA A 89 -3.53 -9.42 16.59
C ALA A 89 -2.67 -9.39 17.86
N ALA A 90 -1.40 -8.97 17.74
CA ALA A 90 -0.45 -8.88 18.85
C ALA A 90 -0.35 -7.48 19.49
N HIS A 91 -1.25 -6.54 19.16
CA HIS A 91 -1.16 -5.17 19.65
C HIS A 91 -1.23 -5.10 21.20
N ARG A 92 -0.53 -4.14 21.81
CA ARG A 92 -0.53 -3.95 23.27
C ARG A 92 -1.44 -2.83 23.76
N GLY A 93 -2.34 -2.35 22.89
CA GLY A 93 -3.19 -1.19 23.16
C GLY A 93 -2.45 0.13 22.88
N LEU A 94 -3.10 1.24 23.24
CA LEU A 94 -2.49 2.57 23.19
C LEU A 94 -1.43 2.69 24.30
N GLY A 95 -0.34 3.38 24.01
CA GLY A 95 0.71 3.73 24.96
C GLY A 95 0.91 5.24 25.01
#